data_AF-A0A1V6R6V3-F1
#
_entry.id   AF-A0A1V6R6V3-F1
#
_cell.length_a   1.000
_cell.length_b   1.000
_cell.length_c   1.000
_cell.angle_alpha   90.00
_cell.angle_beta   90.00
_cell.angle_gamma   90.00
#
_symmetry.space_group_name_H-M   'P 1'
#
loop_
_entity.id
_entity.type
_entity.pdbx_description
1 polymer ?
#
loop_
_entity_poly.entity_id
_entity_poly.type
_entity_poly.pdbx_seq_one_letter_code
_entity_poly.pdbx_strand_id
1 'polypeptide(L)'
;MPNSQSFSLFNDTQRDLGGSISVLRDILPGKSILRIALGAIALSATANDDNRQYWIKQQGTKLHMNALQQMRKALSSHRKPDLELLGAARVFSFYEALYGGDWQNQEAQSRSWSIYHSGDLALIISNPPSFYATGPAHRLFVDGRLNHVTCALKERKKLVFSESAWMTDPWIHHPKTRKDLLVDILLEIPSIYEGFDNMNLQPDSLEKLRQRLNLQEMVFTVIERLDSWRSNFAVKLACIGPMWQFPSTMATNEIADAHIMTLYWASSIIAYSVCHAISDGEFDAVGVDPDDCCRSIMRCIPSFLHPSTGVFRQHLVPFPLIVAARHLKSIQPPKLQEESDYVRSLCENPQFTPMHQFMSSIQPHILSGLKKAC
;
A
#
# COMPACT_ATOMS: atom_id res chain seq x y z
N MET A 1 -0.19 -15.05 -10.40
CA MET A 1 0.02 -13.97 -11.38
C MET A 1 -1.30 -13.70 -12.08
N PRO A 2 -1.58 -12.48 -12.56
CA PRO A 2 -2.81 -12.21 -13.32
C PRO A 2 -2.98 -13.22 -14.46
N ASN A 3 -4.22 -13.61 -14.76
CA ASN A 3 -4.49 -14.62 -15.79
C ASN A 3 -3.97 -14.10 -17.14
N SER A 4 -2.96 -14.78 -17.68
CA SER A 4 -2.23 -14.38 -18.89
C SER A 4 -3.08 -14.37 -20.16
N GLN A 5 -4.30 -14.90 -20.11
CA GLN A 5 -5.21 -14.96 -21.25
C GLN A 5 -6.08 -13.71 -21.42
N SER A 6 -6.17 -12.82 -20.41
CA SER A 6 -7.02 -11.61 -20.47
C SER A 6 -6.27 -10.29 -20.25
N PHE A 7 -4.97 -10.34 -19.96
CA PHE A 7 -4.20 -9.14 -19.64
C PHE A 7 -2.88 -9.05 -20.41
N SER A 8 -2.82 -8.13 -21.37
CA SER A 8 -1.56 -7.62 -21.92
C SER A 8 -0.95 -6.60 -20.94
N LEU A 9 -0.43 -7.07 -19.80
CA LEU A 9 0.21 -6.26 -18.75
C LEU A 9 1.61 -5.73 -19.13
N PHE A 10 1.93 -5.61 -20.42
CA PHE A 10 3.32 -5.53 -20.89
C PHE A 10 3.77 -4.16 -21.45
N ASN A 11 2.95 -3.11 -21.41
CA ASN A 11 3.34 -1.73 -21.77
C ASN A 11 3.02 -0.72 -20.63
N ASP A 12 3.38 0.57 -20.84
CA ASP A 12 3.37 1.77 -19.96
C ASP A 12 2.54 1.75 -18.66
N THR A 13 1.36 1.11 -18.67
CA THR A 13 0.55 0.73 -17.49
C THR A 13 1.31 0.03 -16.34
N GLN A 14 2.50 -0.56 -16.58
CA GLN A 14 3.33 -1.13 -15.51
C GLN A 14 3.83 -0.10 -14.50
N ARG A 15 4.20 1.12 -14.95
CA ARG A 15 4.66 2.18 -14.03
C ARG A 15 3.54 2.61 -13.08
N ASP A 16 2.33 2.70 -13.62
CA ASP A 16 1.15 3.13 -12.88
C ASP A 16 0.66 2.06 -11.88
N LEU A 17 0.69 0.77 -12.23
CA LEU A 17 0.19 -0.29 -11.32
C LEU A 17 1.23 -0.82 -10.32
N GLY A 18 2.52 -0.55 -10.52
CA GLY A 18 3.60 -1.10 -9.68
C GLY A 18 4.27 -2.27 -10.39
N GLY A 19 5.33 -1.96 -11.13
CA GLY A 19 6.02 -2.84 -12.06
C GLY A 19 6.98 -3.84 -11.41
N SER A 20 7.01 -3.98 -10.09
CA SER A 20 8.07 -4.70 -9.39
C SER A 20 8.15 -6.15 -9.85
N ILE A 21 7.02 -6.79 -10.12
CA ILE A 21 6.94 -8.15 -10.67
C ILE A 21 7.62 -8.27 -12.05
N SER A 22 7.55 -7.23 -12.89
CA SER A 22 8.25 -7.19 -14.18
C SER A 22 9.76 -7.03 -14.01
N VAL A 23 10.19 -6.21 -13.04
CA VAL A 23 11.60 -6.00 -12.72
C VAL A 23 12.22 -7.26 -12.13
N LEU A 24 11.48 -7.98 -11.29
CA LEU A 24 11.90 -9.28 -10.78
C LEU A 24 12.12 -10.29 -11.91
N ARG A 25 11.30 -10.26 -12.97
CA ARG A 25 11.52 -11.08 -14.19
C ARG A 25 12.79 -10.71 -14.93
N ASP A 26 13.13 -9.42 -14.99
CA ASP A 26 14.36 -8.97 -15.66
C ASP A 26 15.62 -9.29 -14.83
N ILE A 27 15.51 -9.28 -13.50
CA ILE A 27 16.62 -9.58 -12.56
C ILE A 27 16.75 -11.10 -12.31
N LEU A 28 15.71 -11.88 -12.60
CA LEU A 28 15.61 -13.32 -12.36
C LEU A 28 16.74 -14.19 -12.96
N PRO A 29 17.27 -13.91 -14.17
CA PRO A 29 18.34 -14.73 -14.74
C PRO A 29 19.59 -14.75 -13.85
N GLY A 30 19.90 -15.91 -13.27
CA GLY A 30 21.14 -16.14 -12.49
C GLY A 30 21.05 -15.87 -10.99
N LYS A 31 19.88 -15.54 -10.44
CA LYS A 31 19.69 -15.17 -9.01
C LYS A 31 18.99 -16.27 -8.21
N SER A 32 19.74 -17.00 -7.37
CA SER A 32 19.26 -18.22 -6.71
C SER A 32 18.23 -17.97 -5.62
N ILE A 33 18.37 -16.88 -4.85
CA ILE A 33 17.48 -16.56 -3.73
C ILE A 33 16.11 -16.20 -4.26
N LEU A 34 16.08 -15.30 -5.24
CA LEU A 34 14.84 -14.78 -5.81
C LEU A 34 14.02 -15.90 -6.48
N ARG A 35 14.69 -16.82 -7.18
CA ARG A 35 14.04 -17.98 -7.80
C ARG A 35 13.37 -18.89 -6.77
N ILE A 36 14.03 -19.17 -5.65
CA ILE A 36 13.48 -20.02 -4.58
C ILE A 36 12.32 -19.31 -3.89
N ALA A 37 12.44 -18.01 -3.61
CA ALA A 37 11.39 -17.20 -3.01
C ALA A 37 10.12 -17.14 -3.88
N LEU A 38 10.28 -16.93 -5.19
CA LEU A 38 9.16 -16.97 -6.14
C LEU A 38 8.56 -18.36 -6.27
N GLY A 39 9.38 -19.41 -6.24
CA GLY A 39 8.91 -20.80 -6.18
C GLY A 39 8.05 -21.08 -4.94
N ALA A 40 8.40 -20.49 -3.79
CA ALA A 40 7.59 -20.57 -2.58
C ALA A 40 6.19 -19.98 -2.78
N ILE A 41 6.09 -18.78 -3.37
CA ILE A 41 4.80 -18.15 -3.70
C ILE A 41 4.00 -19.00 -4.68
N ALA A 42 4.65 -19.52 -5.73
CA ALA A 42 3.98 -20.33 -6.74
C ALA A 42 3.37 -21.61 -6.13
N LEU A 43 4.14 -22.35 -5.31
CA LEU A 43 3.64 -23.55 -4.64
C LEU A 43 2.50 -23.21 -3.66
N SER A 44 2.68 -22.18 -2.83
CA SER A 44 1.64 -21.75 -1.88
C SER A 44 0.37 -21.25 -2.59
N ALA A 45 0.48 -20.67 -3.78
CA ALA A 45 -0.67 -20.25 -4.59
C ALA A 45 -1.42 -21.43 -5.24
N THR A 46 -0.71 -22.50 -5.59
CA THR A 46 -1.33 -23.71 -6.18
C THR A 46 -1.98 -24.61 -5.15
N ALA A 47 -1.62 -24.45 -3.87
CA ALA A 47 -2.25 -25.17 -2.78
C ALA A 47 -3.65 -24.58 -2.54
N ASN A 48 -4.69 -25.27 -3.02
CA ASN A 48 -6.07 -24.95 -2.63
C ASN A 48 -6.30 -25.31 -1.16
N ASP A 49 -7.35 -24.77 -0.54
CA ASP A 49 -7.79 -25.07 0.84
C ASP A 49 -8.28 -26.52 1.04
N ASP A 50 -8.13 -27.39 0.03
CA ASP A 50 -8.48 -28.80 0.13
C ASP A 50 -7.38 -29.56 0.90
N ASN A 51 -7.80 -30.32 1.92
CA ASN A 51 -6.92 -30.96 2.92
C ASN A 51 -5.89 -31.92 2.28
N ARG A 52 -6.14 -32.37 1.04
CA ARG A 52 -5.27 -33.25 0.24
C ARG A 52 -3.99 -32.56 -0.26
N GLN A 53 -3.93 -31.23 -0.26
CA GLN A 53 -2.80 -30.44 -0.78
C GLN A 53 -1.94 -29.81 0.33
N TYR A 54 -2.15 -30.22 1.58
CA TYR A 54 -1.38 -29.74 2.74
C TYR A 54 0.15 -29.87 2.55
N TRP A 55 0.60 -30.93 1.86
CA TRP A 55 2.02 -31.14 1.55
C TRP A 55 2.59 -30.06 0.60
N ILE A 56 1.79 -29.52 -0.34
CA ILE A 56 2.19 -28.45 -1.26
C ILE A 56 2.42 -27.16 -0.47
N LYS A 57 1.51 -26.84 0.47
CA LYS A 57 1.65 -25.70 1.37
C LYS A 57 2.90 -25.82 2.24
N GLN A 58 3.16 -26.99 2.82
CA GLN A 58 4.40 -27.24 3.56
C GLN A 58 5.65 -27.07 2.68
N GLN A 59 5.60 -27.51 1.42
CA GLN A 59 6.72 -27.36 0.50
C GLN A 59 6.96 -25.89 0.14
N GLY A 60 5.90 -25.09 -0.06
CA GLY A 60 5.98 -23.64 -0.22
C GLY A 60 6.68 -22.98 0.98
N THR A 61 6.26 -23.30 2.20
CA THR A 61 6.90 -22.81 3.43
C THR A 61 8.37 -23.23 3.52
N LYS A 62 8.72 -24.47 3.17
CA LYS A 62 10.12 -24.94 3.15
C LYS A 62 10.98 -24.13 2.18
N LEU A 63 10.47 -23.83 0.97
CA LEU A 63 11.18 -22.99 0.02
C LEU A 63 11.36 -21.56 0.54
N HIS A 64 10.32 -20.98 1.14
CA HIS A 64 10.41 -19.65 1.76
C HIS A 64 11.52 -19.61 2.82
N MET A 65 11.53 -20.57 3.75
CA MET A 65 12.55 -20.65 4.80
C MET A 65 13.95 -20.88 4.23
N ASN A 66 14.09 -21.68 3.17
CA ASN A 66 15.36 -21.89 2.49
C ASN A 66 15.89 -20.59 1.88
N ALA A 67 15.05 -19.85 1.15
CA ALA A 67 15.43 -18.58 0.55
C ALA A 67 15.83 -17.54 1.63
N LEU A 68 15.11 -17.49 2.75
CA LEU A 68 15.43 -16.63 3.89
C LEU A 68 16.80 -16.96 4.50
N GLN A 69 17.12 -18.26 4.65
CA GLN A 69 18.44 -18.69 5.12
C GLN A 69 19.56 -18.28 4.16
N GLN A 70 19.33 -18.35 2.85
CA GLN A 70 20.30 -17.90 1.85
C GLN A 70 20.49 -16.38 1.89
N MET A 71 19.41 -15.61 2.01
CA MET A 71 19.48 -14.15 2.17
C MET A 71 20.24 -13.77 3.44
N ARG A 72 20.00 -14.43 4.57
CA ARG A 72 20.75 -14.20 5.81
C ARG A 72 22.26 -14.44 5.63
N LYS A 73 22.64 -15.51 4.95
CA LYS A 73 24.06 -15.80 4.64
C LYS A 73 24.67 -14.72 3.74
N ALA A 74 23.93 -14.27 2.72
CA ALA A 74 24.38 -13.22 1.81
C ALA A 74 24.56 -11.87 2.53
N LEU A 75 23.61 -11.48 3.39
CA LEU A 75 23.69 -10.27 4.23
C LEU A 75 24.84 -10.33 5.24
N SER A 76 25.25 -11.52 5.67
CA SER A 76 26.38 -11.71 6.58
C SER A 76 27.73 -11.59 5.87
N SER A 77 27.75 -11.52 4.55
CA SER A 77 28.98 -11.25 3.79
C SER A 77 29.28 -9.74 3.78
N HIS A 78 30.55 -9.35 3.84
CA HIS A 78 30.98 -7.94 3.78
C HIS A 78 30.81 -7.31 2.38
N ARG A 79 30.02 -7.92 1.49
CA ARG A 79 29.77 -7.43 0.14
C ARG A 79 28.63 -6.43 0.17
N LYS A 80 28.70 -5.43 -0.71
CA LYS A 80 27.58 -4.50 -0.90
C LYS A 80 26.32 -5.28 -1.28
N PRO A 81 25.16 -4.95 -0.70
CA PRO A 81 23.91 -5.63 -1.06
C PRO A 81 23.59 -5.43 -2.54
N ASP A 82 23.37 -6.53 -3.25
CA ASP A 82 22.93 -6.51 -4.66
C ASP A 82 21.41 -6.35 -4.75
N LEU A 83 20.92 -5.92 -5.92
CA LEU A 83 19.49 -5.79 -6.24
C LEU A 83 18.71 -7.10 -6.06
N GLU A 84 19.38 -8.26 -6.10
CA GLU A 84 18.76 -9.55 -5.74
C GLU A 84 18.21 -9.54 -4.31
N LEU A 85 18.94 -8.96 -3.35
CA LEU A 85 18.52 -8.93 -1.94
C LEU A 85 17.31 -8.00 -1.76
N LEU A 86 17.31 -6.87 -2.47
CA LEU A 86 16.16 -5.95 -2.49
C LEU A 86 14.93 -6.63 -3.10
N GLY A 87 15.11 -7.32 -4.24
CA GLY A 87 14.04 -8.10 -4.87
C GLY A 87 13.52 -9.22 -3.95
N ALA A 88 14.41 -9.94 -3.29
CA ALA A 88 14.05 -11.02 -2.37
C ALA A 88 13.26 -10.51 -1.16
N ALA A 89 13.67 -9.38 -0.55
CA ALA A 89 12.94 -8.76 0.57
C ALA A 89 11.46 -8.50 0.21
N ARG A 90 11.20 -8.02 -1.01
CA ARG A 90 9.84 -7.74 -1.51
C ARG A 90 9.04 -8.99 -1.81
N VAL A 91 9.69 -10.01 -2.35
CA VAL A 91 9.02 -11.31 -2.55
C VAL A 91 8.66 -11.92 -1.20
N PHE A 92 9.52 -11.80 -0.18
CA PHE A 92 9.19 -12.26 1.17
C PHE A 92 8.06 -11.44 1.79
N SER A 93 8.07 -10.11 1.66
CA SER A 93 6.98 -9.30 2.16
C SER A 93 5.64 -9.65 1.49
N PHE A 94 5.66 -9.93 0.19
CA PHE A 94 4.46 -10.39 -0.53
C PHE A 94 4.02 -11.79 -0.10
N TYR A 95 4.97 -12.70 0.16
CA TYR A 95 4.66 -14.01 0.73
C TYR A 95 3.97 -13.90 2.09
N GLU A 96 4.46 -13.06 3.00
CA GLU A 96 3.84 -12.83 4.31
C GLU A 96 2.43 -12.24 4.18
N ALA A 97 2.26 -11.26 3.27
CA ALA A 97 0.96 -10.64 3.05
C ALA A 97 -0.10 -11.65 2.57
N LEU A 98 0.29 -12.66 1.79
CA LEU A 98 -0.61 -13.67 1.25
C LEU A 98 -0.78 -14.91 2.14
N TYR A 99 0.30 -15.36 2.78
CA TYR A 99 0.39 -16.70 3.39
C TYR A 99 0.96 -16.70 4.81
N GLY A 100 1.36 -15.55 5.36
CA GLY A 100 1.95 -15.41 6.70
C GLY A 100 0.95 -15.44 7.85
N GLY A 101 -0.33 -15.74 7.57
CA GLY A 101 -1.39 -15.79 8.58
C GLY A 101 -1.15 -16.87 9.62
N ASP A 102 -1.23 -16.50 10.90
CA ASP A 102 -1.23 -17.41 12.04
C ASP A 102 -2.53 -17.24 12.82
N TRP A 103 -3.33 -18.31 12.89
CA TRP A 103 -4.61 -18.31 13.62
C TRP A 103 -4.43 -18.14 15.13
N GLN A 104 -3.26 -18.49 15.67
CA GLN A 104 -2.94 -18.34 17.09
C GLN A 104 -2.45 -16.93 17.43
N ASN A 105 -1.95 -16.19 16.44
CA ASN A 105 -1.41 -14.84 16.62
C ASN A 105 -1.80 -13.94 15.46
N GLN A 106 -2.97 -13.30 15.60
CA GLN A 106 -3.55 -12.44 14.55
C GLN A 106 -2.64 -11.29 14.12
N GLU A 107 -1.69 -10.85 14.96
CA GLU A 107 -0.76 -9.76 14.65
C GLU A 107 0.57 -10.24 14.05
N ALA A 108 0.87 -11.55 14.09
CA ALA A 108 2.13 -12.10 13.60
C ALA A 108 2.34 -11.78 12.12
N GLN A 109 1.29 -11.87 11.32
CA GLN A 109 1.35 -11.62 9.89
C GLN A 109 1.78 -10.18 9.56
N SER A 110 1.16 -9.17 10.18
CA SER A 110 1.55 -7.78 9.92
C SER A 110 2.91 -7.41 10.48
N ARG A 111 3.32 -8.02 11.61
CA ARG A 111 4.67 -7.84 12.16
C ARG A 111 5.74 -8.40 11.23
N SER A 112 5.61 -9.65 10.79
CA SER A 112 6.53 -10.27 9.82
C SER A 112 6.60 -9.45 8.53
N TRP A 113 5.44 -9.05 8.00
CA TRP A 113 5.36 -8.17 6.84
C TRP A 113 6.10 -6.84 7.06
N SER A 114 5.90 -6.17 8.20
CA SER A 114 6.57 -4.89 8.54
C SER A 114 8.08 -5.04 8.61
N ILE A 115 8.59 -6.13 9.20
CA ILE A 115 10.03 -6.40 9.32
C ILE A 115 10.69 -6.47 7.93
N TYR A 116 10.04 -7.10 6.95
CA TYR A 116 10.57 -7.13 5.58
C TYR A 116 10.57 -5.75 4.92
N HIS A 117 9.62 -4.87 5.24
CA HIS A 117 9.63 -3.48 4.76
C HIS A 117 10.75 -2.67 5.42
N SER A 118 10.97 -2.81 6.72
CA SER A 118 12.12 -2.18 7.40
C SER A 118 13.45 -2.66 6.80
N GLY A 119 13.55 -3.95 6.47
CA GLY A 119 14.71 -4.52 5.76
C GLY A 119 14.88 -3.97 4.34
N ASP A 120 13.81 -3.88 3.55
CA ASP A 120 13.82 -3.26 2.21
C ASP A 120 14.26 -1.79 2.28
N LEU A 121 13.76 -1.03 3.27
CA LEU A 121 14.16 0.36 3.49
C LEU A 121 15.65 0.45 3.83
N ALA A 122 16.15 -0.39 4.76
CA ALA A 122 17.56 -0.43 5.13
C ALA A 122 18.48 -0.74 3.94
N LEU A 123 18.04 -1.63 3.05
CA LEU A 123 18.75 -1.94 1.80
C LEU A 123 18.75 -0.74 0.84
N ILE A 124 17.63 -0.02 0.74
CA ILE A 124 17.53 1.16 -0.12
C ILE A 124 18.49 2.26 0.35
N ILE A 125 18.44 2.61 1.64
CA ILE A 125 19.26 3.70 2.20
C ILE A 125 20.75 3.36 2.31
N SER A 126 21.13 2.09 2.09
CA SER A 126 22.55 1.69 2.01
C SER A 126 23.24 2.21 0.74
N ASN A 127 22.48 2.69 -0.23
CA ASN A 127 22.98 3.36 -1.43
C ASN A 127 22.51 4.82 -1.46
N PRO A 128 23.29 5.74 -2.06
CA PRO A 128 22.86 7.12 -2.23
C PRO A 128 21.66 7.22 -3.18
N PRO A 129 20.82 8.27 -3.07
CA PRO A 129 19.65 8.46 -3.93
C PRO A 129 19.95 8.37 -5.44
N SER A 130 21.10 8.89 -5.87
CA SER A 130 21.55 8.86 -7.28
C SER A 130 21.80 7.45 -7.84
N PHE A 131 22.01 6.43 -6.98
CA PHE A 131 22.07 5.04 -7.42
C PHE A 131 20.76 4.57 -8.07
N TYR A 132 19.64 5.16 -7.67
CA TYR A 132 18.30 4.84 -8.17
C TYR A 132 17.88 5.72 -9.35
N ALA A 133 18.81 6.39 -10.02
CA ALA A 133 18.51 7.28 -11.15
C ALA A 133 18.10 6.54 -12.43
N THR A 134 18.54 5.30 -12.65
CA THR A 134 18.24 4.52 -13.87
C THR A 134 18.11 3.01 -13.62
N GLY A 135 17.67 2.29 -14.66
CA GLY A 135 17.77 0.84 -14.74
C GLY A 135 16.85 0.07 -13.77
N PRO A 136 17.20 -1.19 -13.43
CA PRO A 136 16.41 -2.01 -12.51
C PRO A 136 16.36 -1.44 -11.09
N ALA A 137 17.41 -0.74 -10.64
CA ALA A 137 17.44 -0.06 -9.35
C ALA A 137 16.34 1.00 -9.26
N HIS A 138 16.27 1.90 -10.26
CA HIS A 138 15.21 2.92 -10.33
C HIS A 138 13.82 2.32 -10.24
N ARG A 139 13.52 1.31 -11.06
CA ARG A 139 12.20 0.68 -11.08
C ARG A 139 11.84 0.05 -9.74
N LEU A 140 12.79 -0.66 -9.10
CA LEU A 140 12.58 -1.16 -7.74
C LEU A 140 12.31 0.00 -6.78
N PHE A 141 13.13 1.04 -6.75
CA PHE A 141 12.89 2.18 -5.87
C PHE A 141 11.48 2.73 -6.04
N VAL A 142 11.08 3.11 -7.26
CA VAL A 142 9.77 3.68 -7.59
C VAL A 142 8.61 2.80 -7.12
N ASP A 143 8.65 1.51 -7.45
CA ASP A 143 7.57 0.58 -7.11
C ASP A 143 7.42 0.33 -5.60
N GLY A 144 8.52 0.46 -4.84
CA GLY A 144 8.52 0.23 -3.40
C GLY A 144 7.96 1.39 -2.57
N ARG A 145 7.96 2.63 -3.12
CA ARG A 145 7.66 3.86 -2.36
C ARG A 145 6.30 3.82 -1.69
N LEU A 146 5.28 3.32 -2.39
CA LEU A 146 3.91 3.24 -1.87
C LEU A 146 3.80 2.31 -0.64
N ASN A 147 4.54 1.20 -0.65
CA ASN A 147 4.54 0.29 0.50
C ASN A 147 5.23 0.93 1.71
N HIS A 148 6.34 1.62 1.48
CA HIS A 148 7.07 2.32 2.55
C HIS A 148 6.26 3.46 3.16
N VAL A 149 5.59 4.27 2.34
CA VAL A 149 4.72 5.32 2.88
C VAL A 149 3.53 4.73 3.64
N THR A 150 2.99 3.59 3.21
CA THR A 150 1.93 2.88 3.94
C THR A 150 2.40 2.42 5.32
N CYS A 151 3.61 1.87 5.43
CA CYS A 151 4.23 1.53 6.72
C CYS A 151 4.46 2.77 7.57
N ALA A 152 5.04 3.84 7.01
CA ALA A 152 5.31 5.09 7.70
C ALA A 152 4.03 5.77 8.23
N LEU A 153 2.93 5.72 7.48
CA LEU A 153 1.62 6.19 7.92
C LEU A 153 1.06 5.37 9.08
N LYS A 154 1.25 4.03 9.06
CA LYS A 154 0.85 3.15 10.17
C LYS A 154 1.66 3.44 11.43
N GLU A 155 2.98 3.61 11.27
CA GLU A 155 3.91 3.88 12.36
C GLU A 155 3.87 5.34 12.84
N ARG A 156 3.25 6.24 12.04
CA ARG A 156 3.21 7.68 12.27
C ARG A 156 4.61 8.27 12.41
N LYS A 157 5.53 7.79 11.56
CA LYS A 157 6.95 8.16 11.58
C LYS A 157 7.39 8.74 10.25
N LYS A 158 8.18 9.81 10.30
CA LYS A 158 8.79 10.40 9.10
C LYS A 158 9.62 9.36 8.37
N LEU A 159 9.51 9.38 7.05
CA LEU A 159 10.29 8.53 6.15
C LEU A 159 11.37 9.35 5.45
N VAL A 160 12.58 8.80 5.32
CA VAL A 160 13.71 9.43 4.61
C VAL A 160 13.38 9.83 3.16
N PHE A 161 12.42 9.14 2.53
CA PHE A 161 11.99 9.45 1.16
C PHE A 161 11.26 10.78 1.02
N SER A 162 10.90 11.46 2.13
CA SER A 162 10.38 12.82 2.09
C SER A 162 11.47 13.90 1.97
N GLU A 163 12.75 13.52 2.06
CA GLU A 163 13.86 14.44 1.88
C GLU A 163 14.07 14.79 0.40
N SER A 164 14.50 16.03 0.14
CA SER A 164 14.66 16.58 -1.21
C SER A 164 15.49 15.68 -2.13
N ALA A 165 16.64 15.18 -1.67
CA ALA A 165 17.52 14.32 -2.47
C ALA A 165 16.81 13.03 -2.96
N TRP A 166 15.94 12.43 -2.14
CA TRP A 166 15.18 11.23 -2.51
C TRP A 166 13.99 11.55 -3.43
N MET A 167 13.54 12.79 -3.45
CA MET A 167 12.50 13.28 -4.36
C MET A 167 13.06 13.82 -5.68
N THR A 168 14.36 14.10 -5.79
CA THR A 168 14.98 14.68 -6.99
C THR A 168 15.90 13.70 -7.72
N ASP A 169 16.88 13.13 -7.01
CA ASP A 169 18.02 12.47 -7.65
C ASP A 169 17.62 11.16 -8.37
N PRO A 170 16.71 10.32 -7.82
CA PRO A 170 16.22 9.14 -8.54
C PRO A 170 15.47 9.48 -9.83
N TRP A 171 15.06 10.74 -10.03
CA TRP A 171 14.19 11.19 -11.13
C TRP A 171 14.92 11.99 -12.20
N ILE A 172 16.25 12.17 -12.08
CA ILE A 172 17.04 13.02 -12.98
C ILE A 172 16.96 12.60 -14.46
N HIS A 173 16.75 11.31 -14.74
CA HIS A 173 16.62 10.76 -16.10
C HIS A 173 15.20 10.30 -16.46
N HIS A 174 14.29 10.29 -15.48
CA HIS A 174 12.97 9.71 -15.63
C HIS A 174 11.93 10.67 -15.07
N PRO A 175 11.04 11.25 -15.91
CA PRO A 175 10.00 12.13 -15.41
C PRO A 175 9.03 11.34 -14.53
N LYS A 176 8.58 11.98 -13.45
CA LYS A 176 7.58 11.44 -12.54
C LYS A 176 6.26 11.21 -13.26
N THR A 177 5.62 10.07 -13.02
CA THR A 177 4.23 9.83 -13.42
C THR A 177 3.27 10.57 -12.49
N ARG A 178 2.00 10.68 -12.88
CA ARG A 178 0.95 11.22 -11.99
C ARG A 178 0.85 10.44 -10.68
N LYS A 179 1.10 9.13 -10.68
CA LYS A 179 1.15 8.33 -9.46
C LYS A 179 2.34 8.73 -8.59
N ASP A 180 3.51 8.93 -9.17
CA ASP A 180 4.72 9.29 -8.42
C ASP A 180 4.56 10.65 -7.74
N LEU A 181 3.95 11.62 -8.42
CA LEU A 181 3.62 12.92 -7.86
C LEU A 181 2.63 12.81 -6.69
N LEU A 182 1.66 11.90 -6.79
CA LEU A 182 0.72 11.65 -5.70
C LEU A 182 1.39 10.98 -4.48
N VAL A 183 2.30 10.03 -4.74
CA VAL A 183 3.10 9.38 -3.69
C VAL A 183 4.03 10.40 -3.01
N ASP A 184 4.58 11.37 -3.75
CA ASP A 184 5.36 12.47 -3.15
C ASP A 184 4.54 13.25 -2.13
N ILE A 185 3.28 13.59 -2.45
CA ILE A 185 2.38 14.30 -1.52
C ILE A 185 2.09 13.43 -0.29
N LEU A 186 1.82 12.14 -0.49
CA LEU A 186 1.60 11.18 0.61
C LEU A 186 2.80 11.06 1.55
N LEU A 187 4.03 11.17 1.05
CA LEU A 187 5.26 11.03 1.85
C LEU A 187 5.46 12.13 2.90
N GLU A 188 4.75 13.26 2.76
CA GLU A 188 4.83 14.37 3.70
C GLU A 188 3.98 14.13 4.94
N ILE A 189 2.85 13.44 4.79
CA ILE A 189 1.86 13.21 5.86
C ILE A 189 2.46 12.50 7.09
N PRO A 190 3.30 11.45 6.97
CA PRO A 190 3.92 10.83 8.15
C PRO A 190 4.73 11.81 9.02
N SER A 191 5.37 12.82 8.42
CA SER A 191 6.12 13.84 9.17
C SER A 191 5.17 14.74 9.97
N ILE A 192 4.01 15.05 9.41
CA ILE A 192 2.96 15.82 10.09
C ILE A 192 2.42 15.01 11.28
N TYR A 193 2.17 13.71 11.09
CA TYR A 193 1.74 12.84 12.19
C TYR A 193 2.79 12.75 13.31
N GLU A 194 4.05 12.55 12.97
CA GLU A 194 5.13 12.52 13.97
C GLU A 194 5.23 13.84 14.74
N GLY A 195 5.15 14.97 14.03
CA GLY A 195 5.12 16.29 14.65
C GLY A 195 3.93 16.49 15.57
N PHE A 196 2.73 16.07 15.15
CA PHE A 196 1.52 16.13 15.97
C PHE A 196 1.62 15.25 17.23
N ASP A 197 2.14 14.04 17.11
CA ASP A 197 2.34 13.14 18.26
C ASP A 197 3.35 13.74 19.26
N ASN A 198 4.47 14.27 18.76
CA ASN A 198 5.48 14.92 19.60
C ASN A 198 4.96 16.20 20.28
N MET A 199 4.10 16.96 19.59
CA MET A 199 3.45 18.15 20.15
C MET A 199 2.47 17.79 21.26
N ASN A 200 1.70 16.70 21.12
CA ASN A 200 0.73 16.26 22.13
C ASN A 200 1.37 15.77 23.43
N LEU A 201 2.64 15.36 23.39
CA LEU A 201 3.42 14.99 24.58
C LEU A 201 3.94 16.21 25.37
N GLN A 202 3.88 17.41 24.80
CA GLN A 202 4.37 18.63 25.42
C GLN A 202 3.29 19.34 26.26
N PRO A 203 3.68 20.01 27.37
CA PRO A 203 2.76 20.82 28.14
C PRO A 203 2.29 22.04 27.35
N ASP A 204 1.13 22.59 27.73
CA ASP A 204 0.58 23.78 27.10
C ASP A 204 1.53 24.96 27.28
N SER A 205 1.96 25.52 26.15
CA SER A 205 2.96 26.57 26.07
C SER A 205 2.82 27.33 24.75
N LEU A 206 3.41 28.53 24.69
CA LEU A 206 3.50 29.29 23.44
C LEU A 206 4.25 28.52 22.34
N GLU A 207 5.20 27.67 22.71
CA GLU A 207 5.94 26.83 21.76
C GLU A 207 5.05 25.72 21.18
N LYS A 208 4.21 25.08 22.01
CA LYS A 208 3.20 24.11 21.54
C LYS A 208 2.22 24.75 20.55
N LEU A 209 1.77 25.99 20.84
CA LEU A 209 0.92 26.75 19.93
C LEU A 209 1.62 27.05 18.59
N ARG A 210 2.89 27.45 18.63
CA ARG A 210 3.70 27.67 17.41
C ARG A 210 3.85 26.38 16.59
N GLN A 211 4.16 25.26 17.25
CA GLN A 211 4.24 23.96 16.59
C GLN A 211 2.91 23.57 15.94
N ARG A 212 1.78 23.81 16.62
CA ARG A 212 0.45 23.59 16.06
C ARG A 212 0.22 24.39 14.77
N LEU A 213 0.51 25.68 14.79
CA LEU A 213 0.37 26.56 13.62
C LEU A 213 1.24 26.09 12.45
N ASN A 214 2.49 25.69 12.71
CA ASN A 214 3.36 25.13 11.67
C ASN A 214 2.80 23.83 11.07
N LEU A 215 2.25 22.94 11.92
CA LEU A 215 1.63 21.70 11.45
C LEU A 215 0.34 21.97 10.64
N GLN A 216 -0.42 23.01 11.00
CA GLN A 216 -1.57 23.47 10.22
C GLN A 216 -1.13 23.95 8.82
N GLU A 217 -0.11 24.80 8.74
CA GLU A 217 0.44 25.25 7.45
C GLU A 217 0.92 24.08 6.57
N MET A 218 1.60 23.10 7.17
CA MET A 218 2.04 21.89 6.46
C MET A 218 0.87 21.08 5.90
N VAL A 219 -0.19 20.85 6.69
CA VAL A 219 -1.34 20.07 6.20
C VAL A 219 -2.15 20.85 5.16
N PHE A 220 -2.23 22.18 5.26
CA PHE A 220 -2.83 23.01 4.20
C PHE A 220 -2.07 22.89 2.89
N THR A 221 -0.75 22.95 2.94
CA THR A 221 0.09 22.75 1.75
C THR A 221 -0.15 21.38 1.11
N VAL A 222 -0.34 20.33 1.92
CA VAL A 222 -0.69 18.99 1.41
C VAL A 222 -2.06 18.99 0.73
N ILE A 223 -3.08 19.61 1.33
CA ILE A 223 -4.44 19.69 0.77
C ILE A 223 -4.45 20.47 -0.55
N GLU A 224 -3.77 21.62 -0.61
CA GLU A 224 -3.63 22.43 -1.84
C GLU A 224 -2.95 21.64 -2.97
N ARG A 225 -1.91 20.87 -2.64
CA ARG A 225 -1.22 20.03 -3.62
C ARG A 225 -2.06 18.86 -4.08
N LEU A 226 -2.90 18.28 -3.22
CA LEU A 226 -3.88 17.27 -3.63
C LEU A 226 -4.92 17.88 -4.58
N ASP A 227 -5.41 19.08 -4.32
CA ASP A 227 -6.37 19.76 -5.20
C ASP A 227 -5.76 20.15 -6.56
N SER A 228 -4.51 20.65 -6.55
CA SER A 228 -3.74 20.88 -7.77
C SER A 228 -3.52 19.59 -8.55
N TRP A 229 -3.15 18.51 -7.87
CA TRP A 229 -3.00 17.20 -8.51
C TRP A 229 -4.31 16.74 -9.15
N ARG A 230 -5.44 16.86 -8.44
CA ARG A 230 -6.77 16.52 -8.97
C ARG A 230 -7.08 17.30 -10.24
N SER A 231 -6.87 18.62 -10.22
CA SER A 231 -7.16 19.51 -11.35
C SER A 231 -6.35 19.17 -12.60
N ASN A 232 -5.11 18.68 -12.43
CA ASN A 232 -4.21 18.38 -13.54
C ASN A 232 -4.29 16.92 -14.03
N PHE A 233 -4.61 15.96 -13.15
CA PHE A 233 -4.40 14.54 -13.43
C PHE A 233 -5.60 13.62 -13.13
N ALA A 234 -6.66 14.12 -12.47
CA ALA A 234 -7.82 13.29 -12.17
C ALA A 234 -8.52 12.83 -13.45
N VAL A 235 -8.98 11.59 -13.44
CA VAL A 235 -9.67 10.96 -14.57
C VAL A 235 -11.07 10.52 -14.16
N LYS A 236 -11.99 10.56 -15.12
CA LYS A 236 -13.32 9.97 -14.95
C LYS A 236 -13.21 8.45 -15.13
N LEU A 237 -13.55 7.70 -14.09
CA LEU A 237 -13.45 6.24 -14.12
C LEU A 237 -14.61 5.63 -14.92
N ALA A 238 -14.29 4.84 -15.94
CA ALA A 238 -15.25 4.08 -16.73
C ALA A 238 -15.65 2.74 -16.09
N CYS A 239 -14.78 2.17 -15.26
CA CYS A 239 -14.98 0.84 -14.66
C CYS A 239 -15.91 0.83 -13.43
N ILE A 240 -16.55 1.95 -13.10
CA ILE A 240 -17.57 2.01 -12.05
C ILE A 240 -18.87 1.43 -12.64
N GLY A 241 -19.08 0.13 -12.42
CA GLY A 241 -20.31 -0.57 -12.80
C GLY A 241 -21.50 -0.27 -11.89
N PRO A 242 -22.64 -0.97 -12.09
CA PRO A 242 -23.75 -0.95 -11.15
C PRO A 242 -23.28 -1.25 -9.73
N MET A 243 -23.94 -0.67 -8.74
CA MET A 243 -23.51 -0.70 -7.35
C MET A 243 -23.20 -2.13 -6.88
N TRP A 244 -21.98 -2.33 -6.35
CA TRP A 244 -21.45 -3.58 -5.81
C TRP A 244 -21.27 -4.74 -6.79
N GLN A 245 -21.37 -4.50 -8.10
CA GLN A 245 -21.23 -5.53 -9.13
C GLN A 245 -19.86 -5.49 -9.80
N PHE A 246 -19.42 -6.65 -10.26
CA PHE A 246 -18.24 -6.75 -11.11
C PHE A 246 -18.51 -6.10 -12.48
N PRO A 247 -17.58 -5.29 -13.01
CA PRO A 247 -17.68 -4.82 -14.38
C PRO A 247 -17.57 -6.02 -15.35
N SER A 248 -18.32 -5.97 -16.45
CA SER A 248 -18.37 -7.05 -17.46
C SER A 248 -17.05 -7.24 -18.21
N THR A 249 -16.29 -6.17 -18.34
CA THR A 249 -14.95 -6.14 -18.95
C THR A 249 -14.07 -5.21 -18.13
N MET A 250 -12.80 -5.57 -17.98
CA MET A 250 -11.81 -4.71 -17.32
C MET A 250 -10.58 -4.57 -18.19
N ALA A 251 -10.31 -3.36 -18.65
CA ALA A 251 -9.05 -3.05 -19.30
C ALA A 251 -7.98 -2.68 -18.25
N THR A 252 -6.72 -3.03 -18.51
CA THR A 252 -5.60 -2.79 -17.58
C THR A 252 -5.44 -1.31 -17.21
N ASN A 253 -5.62 -0.42 -18.18
CA ASN A 253 -5.55 1.02 -17.99
C ASN A 253 -6.66 1.52 -17.05
N GLU A 254 -7.87 0.96 -17.13
CA GLU A 254 -8.97 1.33 -16.24
C GLU A 254 -8.68 0.91 -14.80
N ILE A 255 -8.06 -0.24 -14.58
CA ILE A 255 -7.61 -0.68 -13.25
C ILE A 255 -6.51 0.26 -12.73
N ALA A 256 -5.59 0.68 -13.60
CA ALA A 256 -4.53 1.63 -13.26
C ALA A 256 -5.08 2.98 -12.85
N ASP A 257 -6.00 3.53 -13.66
CA ASP A 257 -6.73 4.76 -13.38
C ASP A 257 -7.49 4.66 -12.05
N ALA A 258 -8.24 3.58 -11.86
CA ALA A 258 -8.98 3.35 -10.62
C ALA A 258 -8.05 3.29 -9.41
N HIS A 259 -6.92 2.58 -9.51
CA HIS A 259 -5.96 2.49 -8.42
C HIS A 259 -5.40 3.86 -8.07
N ILE A 260 -4.93 4.63 -9.06
CA ILE A 260 -4.40 5.98 -8.84
C ILE A 260 -5.46 6.88 -8.20
N MET A 261 -6.70 6.83 -8.69
CA MET A 261 -7.81 7.61 -8.11
C MET A 261 -8.13 7.18 -6.68
N THR A 262 -8.10 5.88 -6.36
CA THR A 262 -8.28 5.41 -4.97
C THR A 262 -7.15 5.83 -4.05
N LEU A 263 -5.91 5.92 -4.54
CA LEU A 263 -4.80 6.51 -3.79
C LEU A 263 -5.09 7.99 -3.51
N TYR A 264 -5.61 8.73 -4.49
CA TYR A 264 -5.91 10.15 -4.34
C TYR A 264 -7.01 10.38 -3.29
N TRP A 265 -8.11 9.64 -3.37
CA TRP A 265 -9.19 9.73 -2.40
C TRP A 265 -8.74 9.29 -1.00
N ALA A 266 -7.93 8.24 -0.89
CA ALA A 266 -7.37 7.81 0.39
C ALA A 266 -6.43 8.88 0.98
N SER A 267 -5.58 9.50 0.15
CA SER A 267 -4.71 10.61 0.56
C SER A 267 -5.52 11.79 1.09
N SER A 268 -6.62 12.11 0.41
CA SER A 268 -7.53 13.18 0.81
C SER A 268 -8.17 12.88 2.16
N ILE A 269 -8.75 11.69 2.35
CA ILE A 269 -9.32 11.29 3.66
C ILE A 269 -8.28 11.42 4.78
N ILE A 270 -7.04 10.94 4.56
CA ILE A 270 -5.98 11.03 5.56
C ILE A 270 -5.62 12.48 5.87
N ALA A 271 -5.36 13.31 4.84
CA ALA A 271 -4.99 14.71 5.01
C ALA A 271 -6.06 15.50 5.76
N TYR A 272 -7.33 15.29 5.42
CA TYR A 272 -8.47 15.91 6.10
C TYR A 272 -8.58 15.45 7.55
N SER A 273 -8.43 14.15 7.82
CA SER A 273 -8.44 13.62 9.19
C SER A 273 -7.32 14.21 10.05
N VAL A 274 -6.11 14.38 9.49
CA VAL A 274 -4.98 15.02 10.16
C VAL A 274 -5.30 16.49 10.46
N CYS A 275 -5.82 17.22 9.45
CA CYS A 275 -6.15 18.63 9.58
C CYS A 275 -7.22 18.88 10.64
N HIS A 276 -8.26 18.05 10.65
CA HIS A 276 -9.33 18.10 11.66
C HIS A 276 -8.78 17.84 13.06
N ALA A 277 -7.88 16.87 13.23
CA ALA A 277 -7.26 16.56 14.52
C ALA A 277 -6.32 17.68 15.03
N ILE A 278 -5.59 18.36 14.14
CA ILE A 278 -4.69 19.46 14.52
C ILE A 278 -5.49 20.73 14.87
N SER A 279 -6.61 20.96 14.18
CA SER A 279 -7.42 22.18 14.31
C SER A 279 -8.53 22.06 15.36
N ASP A 280 -8.46 21.07 16.25
CA ASP A 280 -9.45 20.80 17.29
C ASP A 280 -10.91 20.72 16.76
N GLY A 281 -11.05 20.31 15.50
CA GLY A 281 -12.33 20.17 14.80
C GLY A 281 -12.95 21.45 14.23
N GLU A 282 -12.35 22.62 14.41
CA GLU A 282 -12.89 23.92 13.95
C GLU A 282 -12.70 24.20 12.44
N PHE A 283 -12.31 23.18 11.67
CA PHE A 283 -11.96 23.36 10.26
C PHE A 283 -13.04 22.85 9.31
N ASP A 284 -13.68 23.79 8.61
CA ASP A 284 -14.45 23.54 7.39
C ASP A 284 -13.50 23.61 6.19
N ALA A 285 -12.94 22.47 5.85
CA ALA A 285 -12.08 22.33 4.69
C ALA A 285 -12.84 22.62 3.38
N VAL A 286 -12.45 23.68 2.67
CA VAL A 286 -12.95 23.96 1.32
C VAL A 286 -12.30 22.97 0.34
N GLY A 287 -13.09 22.15 -0.36
CA GLY A 287 -12.60 21.34 -1.50
C GLY A 287 -13.26 19.97 -1.67
N VAL A 288 -12.71 18.95 -1.00
CA VAL A 288 -13.04 17.53 -1.18
C VAL A 288 -13.72 16.97 0.07
N ASP A 289 -14.94 16.45 -0.06
CA ASP A 289 -15.63 15.78 1.04
C ASP A 289 -15.04 14.38 1.29
N PRO A 290 -14.51 14.08 2.50
CA PRO A 290 -14.06 12.75 2.87
C PRO A 290 -15.13 11.65 2.67
N ASP A 291 -16.42 11.98 2.83
CA ASP A 291 -17.53 11.04 2.63
C ASP A 291 -17.65 10.65 1.14
N ASP A 292 -17.51 11.62 0.23
CA ASP A 292 -17.49 11.38 -1.22
C ASP A 292 -16.25 10.59 -1.66
N CYS A 293 -15.09 10.88 -1.07
CA CYS A 293 -13.88 10.08 -1.26
C CYS A 293 -14.10 8.63 -0.85
N CYS A 294 -14.68 8.41 0.34
CA CYS A 294 -14.95 7.07 0.87
C CYS A 294 -15.89 6.29 -0.06
N ARG A 295 -16.98 6.92 -0.49
CA ARG A 295 -17.92 6.33 -1.46
C ARG A 295 -17.24 5.98 -2.78
N SER A 296 -16.38 6.85 -3.28
CA SER A 296 -15.65 6.65 -4.53
C SER A 296 -14.65 5.49 -4.45
N ILE A 297 -13.96 5.34 -3.31
CA ILE A 297 -13.12 4.16 -3.03
C ILE A 297 -13.96 2.89 -3.04
N MET A 298 -15.08 2.87 -2.31
CA MET A 298 -15.95 1.69 -2.20
C MET A 298 -16.47 1.22 -3.55
N ARG A 299 -16.85 2.17 -4.43
CA ARG A 299 -17.30 1.88 -5.81
C ARG A 299 -16.22 1.23 -6.68
N CYS A 300 -14.94 1.40 -6.36
CA CYS A 300 -13.84 0.78 -7.11
C CYS A 300 -13.47 -0.63 -6.60
N ILE A 301 -13.89 -1.01 -5.40
CA ILE A 301 -13.52 -2.31 -4.81
C ILE A 301 -13.96 -3.51 -5.67
N PRO A 302 -15.19 -3.56 -6.25
CA PRO A 302 -15.58 -4.66 -7.13
C PRO A 302 -14.62 -4.84 -8.31
N SER A 303 -14.17 -3.74 -8.90
CA SER A 303 -13.19 -3.76 -9.99
C SER A 303 -11.88 -4.45 -9.59
N PHE A 304 -11.33 -4.10 -8.42
CA PHE A 304 -10.10 -4.73 -7.95
C PHE A 304 -10.28 -6.19 -7.53
N LEU A 305 -11.48 -6.56 -7.09
CA LEU A 305 -11.83 -7.92 -6.72
C LEU A 305 -12.20 -8.81 -7.91
N HIS A 306 -12.32 -8.24 -9.12
CA HIS A 306 -12.64 -9.02 -10.31
C HIS A 306 -11.68 -10.22 -10.46
N PRO A 307 -12.19 -11.44 -10.75
CA PRO A 307 -11.36 -12.66 -10.76
C PRO A 307 -10.12 -12.58 -11.64
N SER A 308 -10.20 -11.80 -12.73
CA SER A 308 -9.12 -11.61 -13.67
C SER A 308 -7.90 -10.89 -13.03
N THR A 309 -8.12 -9.99 -12.06
CA THR A 309 -7.05 -9.28 -11.32
C THR A 309 -6.14 -10.26 -10.55
N GLY A 310 -6.68 -11.42 -10.18
CA GLY A 310 -5.93 -12.49 -9.51
C GLY A 310 -5.28 -12.02 -8.21
N VAL A 311 -4.06 -12.50 -7.93
CA VAL A 311 -3.29 -12.16 -6.71
C VAL A 311 -2.92 -10.69 -6.61
N PHE A 312 -2.99 -9.93 -7.70
CA PHE A 312 -2.59 -8.53 -7.73
C PHE A 312 -3.53 -7.63 -6.91
N ARG A 313 -4.75 -8.09 -6.63
CA ARG A 313 -5.71 -7.42 -5.74
C ARG A 313 -5.12 -7.15 -4.34
N GLN A 314 -4.17 -7.97 -3.88
CA GLN A 314 -3.48 -7.79 -2.60
C GLN A 314 -2.63 -6.51 -2.56
N HIS A 315 -2.22 -5.98 -3.72
CA HIS A 315 -1.52 -4.70 -3.80
C HIS A 315 -2.48 -3.51 -3.93
N LEU A 316 -3.60 -3.69 -4.62
CA LEU A 316 -4.51 -2.59 -4.97
C LEU A 316 -5.49 -2.23 -3.86
N VAL A 317 -5.99 -3.23 -3.12
CA VAL A 317 -7.14 -3.07 -2.23
C VAL A 317 -6.77 -2.66 -0.80
N PRO A 318 -5.76 -3.25 -0.13
CA PRO A 318 -5.62 -3.09 1.31
C PRO A 318 -5.48 -1.64 1.78
N PHE A 319 -4.61 -0.84 1.16
CA PHE A 319 -4.38 0.54 1.57
C PHE A 319 -5.66 1.41 1.47
N PRO A 320 -6.29 1.59 0.29
CA PRO A 320 -7.47 2.45 0.18
C PRO A 320 -8.65 1.91 0.99
N LEU A 321 -8.84 0.59 1.07
CA LEU A 321 -9.94 -0.01 1.83
C LEU A 321 -9.75 0.17 3.35
N ILE A 322 -8.52 0.04 3.87
CA ILE A 322 -8.23 0.32 5.29
C ILE A 322 -8.56 1.79 5.64
N VAL A 323 -8.16 2.73 4.77
CA VAL A 323 -8.43 4.16 4.97
C VAL A 323 -9.93 4.44 5.00
N ALA A 324 -10.66 3.95 4.00
CA ALA A 324 -12.11 4.12 3.93
C ALA A 324 -12.84 3.43 5.09
N ALA A 325 -12.45 2.21 5.49
CA ALA A 325 -13.03 1.52 6.64
C ALA A 325 -12.79 2.29 7.97
N ARG A 326 -11.64 2.96 8.12
CA ARG A 326 -11.37 3.82 9.27
C ARG A 326 -12.30 5.04 9.27
N HIS A 327 -12.51 5.66 8.12
CA HIS A 327 -13.43 6.78 7.95
C HIS A 327 -14.86 6.40 8.30
N LEU A 328 -15.37 5.28 7.75
CA LEU A 328 -16.70 4.75 8.07
C LEU A 328 -16.89 4.53 9.58
N LYS A 329 -15.87 4.02 10.27
CA LYS A 329 -15.91 3.82 11.73
C LYS A 329 -15.94 5.14 12.52
N SER A 330 -15.39 6.23 12.00
CA SER A 330 -15.39 7.54 12.67
C SER A 330 -16.71 8.31 12.52
N ILE A 331 -17.58 7.90 11.59
CA ILE A 331 -18.84 8.57 11.31
C ILE A 331 -19.98 7.96 12.13
N GLN A 332 -20.95 8.79 12.53
CA GLN A 332 -22.17 8.34 13.19
C GLN A 332 -23.24 7.89 12.17
N PRO A 333 -23.97 6.79 12.41
CA PRO A 333 -25.12 6.39 11.60
C PRO A 333 -26.18 7.51 11.52
N PRO A 334 -26.94 7.66 10.41
CA PRO A 334 -27.06 6.75 9.26
C PRO A 334 -26.15 7.11 8.06
N LYS A 335 -25.17 8.00 8.21
CA LYS A 335 -24.27 8.37 7.11
C LYS A 335 -23.47 7.16 6.61
N LEU A 336 -23.36 7.03 5.28
CA LEU A 336 -22.60 5.95 4.61
C LEU A 336 -22.96 4.52 5.07
N GLN A 337 -24.24 4.28 5.37
CA GLN A 337 -24.72 2.98 5.82
C GLN A 337 -24.55 1.89 4.74
N GLU A 338 -24.86 2.20 3.48
CA GLU A 338 -24.74 1.24 2.36
C GLU A 338 -23.29 0.79 2.17
N GLU A 339 -22.34 1.73 2.25
CA GLU A 339 -20.91 1.46 2.17
C GLU A 339 -20.44 0.60 3.36
N SER A 340 -20.95 0.88 4.55
CA SER A 340 -20.65 0.09 5.77
C SER A 340 -21.15 -1.35 5.65
N ASP A 341 -22.37 -1.53 5.13
CA ASP A 341 -22.98 -2.84 4.90
C ASP A 341 -22.22 -3.61 3.81
N TYR A 342 -21.79 -2.93 2.75
CA TYR A 342 -20.95 -3.53 1.71
C TYR A 342 -19.62 -4.03 2.27
N VAL A 343 -18.90 -3.24 3.07
CA VAL A 343 -17.64 -3.68 3.70
C VAL A 343 -17.87 -4.90 4.61
N ARG A 344 -19.00 -4.95 5.33
CA ARG A 344 -19.37 -6.12 6.13
C ARG A 344 -19.57 -7.36 5.26
N SER A 345 -20.30 -7.23 4.15
CA SER A 345 -20.51 -8.33 3.19
C SER A 345 -19.19 -8.86 2.58
N LEU A 346 -18.20 -7.98 2.36
CA LEU A 346 -16.88 -8.39 1.90
C LEU A 346 -16.16 -9.26 2.93
N CYS A 347 -16.30 -8.95 4.22
CA CYS A 347 -15.69 -9.70 5.30
C CYS A 347 -16.30 -11.10 5.51
N GLU A 348 -17.48 -11.35 4.92
CA GLU A 348 -18.17 -12.63 4.92
C GLU A 348 -17.84 -13.46 3.66
N ASN A 349 -17.30 -12.84 2.62
CA ASN A 349 -16.94 -13.52 1.39
C ASN A 349 -15.68 -14.38 1.55
N PRO A 350 -15.75 -15.72 1.35
CA PRO A 350 -14.59 -16.60 1.50
C PRO A 350 -13.39 -16.20 0.63
N GLN A 351 -13.61 -15.65 -0.57
CA GLN A 351 -12.55 -15.24 -1.48
C GLN A 351 -11.75 -14.03 -0.98
N PHE A 352 -12.33 -13.25 -0.07
CA PHE A 352 -11.72 -12.09 0.56
C PHE A 352 -10.97 -12.47 1.85
N THR A 353 -11.13 -13.70 2.36
CA THR A 353 -10.57 -14.13 3.65
C THR A 353 -9.06 -13.87 3.82
N PRO A 354 -8.17 -14.22 2.87
CA PRO A 354 -6.73 -13.97 3.05
C PRO A 354 -6.40 -12.48 3.16
N MET A 355 -7.09 -11.65 2.37
CA MET A 355 -6.92 -10.20 2.40
C MET A 355 -7.50 -9.59 3.67
N HIS A 356 -8.69 -10.05 4.10
CA HIS A 356 -9.29 -9.66 5.36
C HIS A 356 -8.40 -10.02 6.56
N GLN A 357 -7.81 -11.22 6.57
CA GLN A 357 -6.85 -11.64 7.60
C GLN A 357 -5.65 -10.72 7.65
N PHE A 358 -5.04 -10.43 6.49
CA PHE A 358 -3.92 -9.51 6.41
C PHE A 358 -4.30 -8.10 6.90
N MET A 359 -5.39 -7.53 6.40
CA MET A 359 -5.84 -6.20 6.81
C MET A 359 -6.19 -6.15 8.31
N SER A 360 -6.80 -7.21 8.85
CA SER A 360 -7.08 -7.35 10.28
C SER A 360 -5.80 -7.46 11.10
N SER A 361 -4.76 -8.11 10.57
CA SER A 361 -3.46 -8.15 11.24
C SER A 361 -2.79 -6.76 11.28
N ILE A 362 -3.04 -5.90 10.29
CA ILE A 362 -2.54 -4.51 10.25
C ILE A 362 -3.31 -3.65 11.27
N GLN A 363 -4.65 -3.77 11.29
CA GLN A 363 -5.53 -3.01 12.17
C GLN A 363 -6.67 -3.88 12.74
N PRO A 364 -6.42 -4.58 13.86
CA PRO A 364 -7.34 -5.58 14.42
C PRO A 364 -8.74 -5.03 14.72
N HIS A 365 -8.82 -3.75 15.13
CA HIS A 365 -10.05 -3.13 15.63
C HIS A 365 -10.91 -2.43 14.58
N ILE A 366 -10.43 -2.24 13.35
CA ILE A 366 -11.16 -1.48 12.33
C ILE A 366 -12.15 -2.37 11.58
N LEU A 367 -11.71 -3.54 11.11
CA LEU A 367 -12.60 -4.47 10.40
C LEU A 367 -13.47 -5.31 11.34
N SER A 368 -12.98 -5.64 12.54
CA SER A 368 -13.78 -6.38 13.54
C SER A 368 -14.89 -5.53 14.18
N GLY A 369 -14.69 -4.21 14.28
CA GLY A 369 -15.70 -3.28 14.81
C GLY A 369 -16.93 -3.16 13.88
N LEU A 370 -16.73 -3.24 12.57
CA LEU A 370 -17.81 -3.21 11.57
C LEU A 370 -18.71 -4.45 11.62
N LYS A 371 -18.25 -5.56 12.23
CA LYS A 371 -19.08 -6.74 12.51
C LYS A 371 -20.00 -6.60 13.73
N LYS A 372 -19.75 -5.64 14.63
CA LYS A 372 -20.40 -5.56 15.96
C LYS A 372 -21.34 -4.37 16.18
N ALA A 373 -21.44 -3.44 15.24
CA ALA A 373 -22.35 -2.29 15.36
C ALA A 373 -23.79 -2.69 14.96
N CYS A 374 -24.53 -3.26 15.91
CA CYS A 374 -25.99 -3.35 15.95
C CYS A 374 -26.45 -2.84 17.32
#